data_AF-A0A1D8QZV9-F1
#
_entry.id   AF-A0A1D8QZV9-F1
#
_cell.length_a   1.000
_cell.length_b   1.000
_cell.length_c   1.000
_cell.angle_alpha   90.00
_cell.angle_beta   90.00
_cell.angle_gamma   90.00
#
_symmetry.space_group_name_H-M   'P 1'
#
loop_
_entity.id
_entity.type
_entity.pdbx_description
1 polymer ?
#
loop_
_entity_poly.entity_id
_entity_poly.type
_entity_poly.pdbx_seq_one_letter_code
_entity_poly.pdbx_strand_id
1 'polypeptide(L)' 'MRSRLADAVELAGGQSAWSRKTGVSRSVVSEVLSHKRDIPESIINALGYIVVPMCVPAKRGMNR' A
#
# COMPACT_ATOMS: atom_id res chain seq x y z
N MET A 1 2.63 -3.86 -5.61
CA MET A 1 1.89 -2.83 -4.85
C MET A 1 2.78 -1.68 -4.36
N ARG A 2 3.94 -1.91 -3.72
CA ARG A 2 4.89 -0.81 -3.36
C ARG A 2 5.38 0.01 -4.55
N SER A 3 5.69 -0.62 -5.69
CA SER A 3 6.05 0.11 -6.91
C SER A 3 4.91 1.01 -7.41
N ARG A 4 3.64 0.58 -7.34
CA ARG A 4 2.49 1.44 -7.67
C ARG A 4 2.40 2.68 -6.76
N LEU A 5 2.71 2.52 -5.47
CA LEU A 5 2.81 3.64 -4.55
C LEU A 5 3.95 4.59 -4.95
N ALA A 6 5.13 4.06 -5.28
CA ALA A 6 6.27 4.87 -5.71
C ALA A 6 5.95 5.67 -6.99
N ASP A 7 5.38 5.02 -8.01
CA ASP A 7 4.94 5.66 -9.25
C ASP A 7 3.94 6.79 -8.97
N ALA A 8 2.93 6.53 -8.12
CA ALA A 8 1.92 7.52 -7.77
C ALA A 8 2.49 8.70 -6.97
N VAL A 9 3.46 8.45 -6.11
CA VAL A 9 4.18 9.48 -5.35
C VAL A 9 5.01 10.36 -6.28
N GLU A 10 5.71 9.77 -7.26
CA GLU A 10 6.48 10.49 -8.26
C GLU A 10 5.58 11.37 -9.13
N LEU A 11 4.48 10.82 -9.65
CA LEU A 11 3.47 11.55 -10.42
C LEU A 11 2.83 12.71 -9.65
N ALA A 12 2.71 12.58 -8.32
CA ALA A 12 2.19 13.64 -7.47
C ALA A 12 3.22 14.75 -7.16
N GLY A 13 4.50 14.57 -7.53
CA GLY A 13 5.59 15.51 -7.19
C GLY A 13 6.20 15.26 -5.81
N GLY A 14 6.10 14.03 -5.30
CA GLY A 14 6.74 13.58 -4.06
C GLY A 14 5.76 13.23 -2.94
N GLN A 15 6.31 12.65 -1.86
CA GLN A 15 5.52 12.05 -0.78
C GLN A 15 4.62 13.08 -0.07
N SER A 16 5.11 14.31 0.11
CA SER A 16 4.34 15.40 0.75
C SER A 16 3.14 15.82 -0.09
N ALA A 17 3.31 15.92 -1.42
CA ALA A 17 2.24 16.30 -2.33
C ALA A 17 1.19 15.19 -2.44
N TRP A 18 1.64 13.94 -2.54
CA TRP A 18 0.76 12.78 -2.51
C TRP A 18 -0.03 12.68 -1.20
N SER A 19 0.64 12.86 -0.05
CA SER A 19 0.03 12.84 1.28
C SER A 19 -1.06 13.91 1.44
N ARG A 20 -0.84 15.13 0.92
CA ARG A 20 -1.85 16.20 0.92
C ARG A 20 -3.05 15.86 0.04
N LYS A 21 -2.81 15.20 -1.10
CA LYS A 21 -3.86 14.81 -2.05
C LYS A 21 -4.74 13.68 -1.52
N THR A 22 -4.16 12.71 -0.82
CA THR A 22 -4.87 11.49 -0.39
C THR A 22 -5.28 11.49 1.08
N GLY A 23 -4.73 12.39 1.89
CA GLY A 23 -4.95 12.42 3.33
C GLY A 23 -4.18 11.35 4.11
N VAL A 24 -3.46 10.45 3.43
CA VAL A 24 -2.58 9.47 4.08
C VAL A 24 -1.34 10.16 4.60
N SER A 25 -0.93 9.91 5.84
CA SER A 25 0.23 10.59 6.43
C SER A 25 1.53 10.26 5.71
N ARG A 26 2.39 11.28 5.55
CA ARG A 26 3.71 11.13 4.92
C ARG A 26 4.58 10.08 5.61
N SER A 27 4.50 9.97 6.94
CA SER A 27 5.25 8.97 7.69
C SER A 27 4.87 7.55 7.27
N VAL A 28 3.56 7.27 7.13
CA VAL A 28 3.07 5.96 6.68
C VAL A 28 3.56 5.64 5.27
N VAL A 29 3.54 6.61 4.36
CA VAL A 29 4.08 6.45 3.00
C VAL A 29 5.57 6.13 3.03
N SER A 30 6.34 6.86 3.85
CA SER A 30 7.79 6.65 4.00
C SER A 30 8.11 5.26 4.57
N GLU A 31 7.39 4.82 5.60
CA GLU A 31 7.58 3.49 6.21
C GLU A 31 7.29 2.36 5.22
N VAL A 32 6.23 2.51 4.42
CA VAL A 32 5.84 1.52 3.42
C VAL A 32 6.85 1.44 2.27
N LEU A 33 7.34 2.59 1.79
CA LEU A 33 8.39 2.66 0.77
C LEU A 33 9.74 2.17 1.30
N SER A 34 10.01 2.35 2.59
CA SER A 34 11.24 1.89 3.25
C SER A 34 11.18 0.44 3.75
N HIS A 35 10.15 -0.32 3.37
CA HIS A 35 9.93 -1.72 3.79
C HIS A 35 9.81 -1.94 5.31
N LYS A 36 9.61 -0.89 6.09
CA LYS A 36 9.41 -0.98 7.55
C LYS A 36 7.98 -1.37 7.92
N ARG A 37 7.04 -1.23 6.98
CA ARG A 37 5.62 -1.51 7.18
C ARG A 37 5.04 -2.21 5.96
N ASP A 38 4.07 -3.09 6.20
CA ASP A 38 3.18 -3.56 5.15
C ASP A 38 2.17 -2.50 4.72
N ILE A 39 1.65 -2.69 3.52
CA ILE A 39 0.81 -1.69 2.86
C ILE A 39 -0.55 -1.68 3.56
N PRO A 40 -0.89 -0.60 4.28
CA PRO A 40 -2.19 -0.53 4.94
C PRO A 40 -3.29 -0.32 3.91
N GLU A 41 -4.51 -0.71 4.27
CA GLU A 41 -5.69 -0.53 3.42
C GLU A 41 -5.93 0.94 3.03
N SER A 42 -5.55 1.89 3.88
CA SER A 42 -5.61 3.32 3.56
C SER A 42 -4.77 3.70 2.34
N ILE A 43 -3.61 3.08 2.13
CA ILE A 43 -2.81 3.28 0.91
C ILE A 43 -3.47 2.58 -0.28
N ILE A 44 -4.02 1.39 -0.09
CA ILE A 44 -4.68 0.62 -1.15
C ILE A 44 -5.87 1.42 -1.70
N ASN A 45 -6.72 1.95 -0.80
CA ASN A 45 -7.86 2.79 -1.12
C ASN A 45 -7.43 4.12 -1.77
N ALA A 46 -6.38 4.77 -1.25
CA ALA A 46 -5.85 6.01 -1.81
C ALA A 46 -5.28 5.83 -3.24
N LEU A 47 -4.85 4.62 -3.59
CA LEU A 47 -4.39 4.26 -4.92
C LEU A 47 -5.54 3.80 -5.84
N GLY A 48 -6.78 3.76 -5.35
CA GLY A 48 -7.97 3.38 -6.12
C GLY A 48 -8.20 1.88 -6.22
N TYR A 49 -7.57 1.08 -5.35
CA TYR A 49 -7.75 -0.37 -5.31
C TYR A 49 -8.68 -0.77 -4.16
N ILE A 50 -9.25 -1.96 -4.26
CA ILE A 50 -10.03 -2.60 -3.19
C ILE A 50 -9.34 -3.90 -2.76
N VAL A 51 -9.47 -4.24 -1.48
CA VAL A 51 -9.02 -5.53 -0.96
C VAL A 51 -10.16 -6.52 -1.12
N VAL A 52 -9.95 -7.57 -1.92
CA VAL A 52 -10.89 -8.68 -2.04
C VAL A 52 -10.31 -9.89 -1.30
N PRO A 53 -10.95 -10.37 -0.22
CA PRO A 53 -10.51 -11.59 0.44
C PRO A 53 -10.73 -12.78 -0.51
N MET A 54 -9.67 -13.56 -0.76
CA MET A 54 -9.75 -14.75 -1.60
C MET A 54 -9.44 -16.02 -0.79
N CYS A 55 -10.18 -17.09 -1.04
CA CYS A 55 -9.85 -18.41 -0.53
C CYS A 55 -8.69 -18.98 -1.34
N VAL A 56 -7.56 -19.23 -0.69
CA VAL A 56 -6.43 -19.95 -1.28
C VAL A 56 -6.46 -21.41 -0.84
N PRO A 57 -6.26 -22.39 -1.75
CA PRO A 57 -6.20 -23.78 -1.35
C PRO A 57 -5.02 -23.97 -0.38
N ALA A 58 -5.32 -24.54 0.78
CA ALA A 58 -4.28 -24.87 1.75
C ALA A 58 -3.27 -25.84 1.09
N LYS A 59 -1.98 -25.50 1.14
CA LYS A 59 -0.94 -26.47 0.74
C LYS A 59 -1.00 -27.66 1.71
N ARG A 60 -0.72 -28.86 1.21
CA ARG A 60 -0.65 -30.09 2.01
C ARG A 60 0.20 -29.83 3.26
N GLY A 61 -0.41 -29.91 4.44
CA GLY A 61 0.27 -29.66 5.73
C GLY A 61 0.02 -28.30 6.41
N MET A 62 -0.71 -27.36 5.78
CA MET A 62 -1.09 -26.09 6.45
C MET A 62 -2.28 -26.21 7.41
N ASN A 63 -3.05 -27.31 7.31
CA ASN A 63 -4.23 -27.57 8.17
C ASN A 63 -3.93 -28.67 9.19
N ARG A 64 -2.77 -28.66 9.85
CA ARG A 64 -2.41 -29.65 10.86
C ARG A 64 -1.99 -29.01 12.17
#